data_AF-W1YTD7-F1
#
_entry.id   AF-W1YTD7-F1
#
_cell.length_a   1.000
_cell.length_b   1.000
_cell.length_c   1.000
_cell.angle_alpha   90.00
_cell.angle_beta   90.00
_cell.angle_gamma   90.00
#
_symmetry.space_group_name_H-M   'P 1'
#
loop_
_entity.id
_entity.type
_entity.pdbx_description
1 polymer ?
#
loop_
_entity_poly.entity_id
_entity_poly.type
_entity_poly.pdbx_seq_one_letter_code
_entity_poly.pdbx_strand_id
1 'polypeptide(L)'
;TGEPLPKELLDKMLAAKNYQAALFILRQLEFGLFDFRLHAEFRPDQGAKILETLAEIKKLVAVVPSPSWGRFPHAFSHIFAGGYAAGYYSYLWADVLAADAFSRFEEEGIFNRETGQSFLDNILSRGGSEEP
;
A
#
# COMPACT_ATOMS: atom_id res chain seq x y z
N THR A 1 -4.98 10.21 -33.94
CA THR A 1 -6.38 10.25 -34.44
C THR A 1 -7.24 11.21 -33.65
N GLY A 2 -7.00 11.43 -32.34
CA GLY A 2 -7.83 12.33 -31.52
C GLY A 2 -9.15 11.69 -31.05
N GLU A 3 -9.37 10.44 -31.46
CA GLU A 3 -10.53 9.65 -31.09
C GLU A 3 -10.50 9.26 -29.61
N PRO A 4 -11.65 9.25 -28.93
CA PRO A 4 -11.74 8.78 -27.55
C PRO A 4 -11.46 7.27 -27.44
N LEU A 5 -11.11 6.82 -26.24
CA LEU A 5 -11.01 5.40 -25.94
C LEU A 5 -12.35 4.70 -26.24
N PRO A 6 -12.38 3.62 -27.03
CA PRO A 6 -13.59 2.84 -27.26
C PRO A 6 -14.22 2.37 -25.95
N LYS A 7 -15.54 2.53 -25.84
CA LYS A 7 -16.30 2.14 -24.64
C LYS A 7 -16.05 0.69 -24.23
N GLU A 8 -15.98 -0.23 -25.19
CA GLU A 8 -15.71 -1.64 -24.92
C GLU A 8 -14.37 -1.87 -24.22
N LEU A 9 -13.34 -1.07 -24.54
CA LEU A 9 -12.05 -1.15 -23.86
C LEU A 9 -12.13 -0.59 -22.44
N LEU A 10 -12.85 0.53 -22.26
CA LEU A 10 -13.09 1.08 -20.92
C LEU A 10 -13.81 0.06 -20.02
N ASP A 11 -14.87 -0.57 -20.53
CA ASP A 11 -15.64 -1.58 -19.81
C ASP A 11 -14.75 -2.78 -19.42
N LYS A 12 -13.86 -3.23 -20.31
CA LYS A 12 -12.86 -4.27 -20.01
C LYS A 12 -11.87 -3.85 -18.92
N MET A 13 -11.41 -2.60 -18.93
CA MET A 13 -10.52 -2.07 -17.89
C MET A 13 -11.21 -2.02 -16.53
N LEU A 14 -12.46 -1.58 -16.48
CA LEU A 14 -13.25 -1.52 -15.25
C LEU A 14 -13.53 -2.92 -14.69
N ALA A 15 -13.87 -3.88 -15.56
CA ALA A 15 -14.05 -5.28 -15.16
C ALA A 15 -12.76 -5.91 -14.59
N ALA A 16 -11.60 -5.49 -15.09
CA ALA A 16 -10.30 -5.96 -14.62
C ALA A 16 -9.78 -5.26 -13.35
N LYS A 17 -10.44 -4.18 -12.87
CA LYS A 17 -9.96 -3.34 -11.75
C LYS A 17 -9.53 -4.15 -10.52
N ASN A 18 -10.30 -5.18 -10.17
CA ASN A 18 -10.09 -5.97 -8.95
C ASN A 18 -9.38 -7.31 -9.22
N TYR A 19 -8.87 -7.53 -10.44
CA TYR A 19 -8.13 -8.75 -10.76
C TYR A 19 -6.90 -8.87 -9.86
N GLN A 20 -6.81 -9.97 -9.10
CA GLN A 20 -5.71 -10.24 -8.15
C GLN A 20 -5.53 -9.22 -7.02
N ALA A 21 -6.54 -8.40 -6.71
CA ALA A 21 -6.45 -7.41 -5.62
C ALA A 21 -6.02 -8.01 -4.27
N ALA A 22 -6.50 -9.22 -3.93
CA ALA A 22 -6.07 -9.91 -2.71
C ALA A 22 -4.59 -10.29 -2.71
N LEU A 23 -4.02 -10.70 -3.86
CA LEU A 23 -2.58 -11.00 -3.96
C LEU A 23 -1.75 -9.73 -3.79
N PHE A 24 -2.23 -8.60 -4.30
CA PHE A 24 -1.62 -7.29 -4.07
C PHE A 24 -1.60 -6.93 -2.58
N ILE A 25 -2.73 -7.07 -1.88
CA ILE A 25 -2.81 -6.81 -0.43
C ILE A 25 -1.88 -7.74 0.36
N LEU A 26 -1.87 -9.05 0.07
CA LEU A 26 -0.96 -9.99 0.73
C LEU A 26 0.51 -9.62 0.52
N ARG A 27 0.86 -9.09 -0.66
CA ARG A 27 2.21 -8.61 -0.94
C ARG A 27 2.56 -7.37 -0.12
N GLN A 28 1.63 -6.43 0.03
CA GLN A 28 1.81 -5.26 0.90
C GLN A 28 1.93 -5.64 2.38
N LEU A 29 1.15 -6.63 2.82
CA LEU A 29 1.26 -7.20 4.18
C LEU A 29 2.62 -7.89 4.40
N GLU A 30 3.13 -8.63 3.41
CA GLU A 30 4.49 -9.22 3.48
C GLU A 30 5.53 -8.13 3.77
N PHE A 31 5.46 -7.00 3.07
CA PHE A 31 6.38 -5.89 3.26
C PHE A 31 6.22 -5.19 4.62
N GLY A 32 5.00 -4.91 5.06
CA GLY A 32 4.74 -4.28 6.35
C GLY A 32 5.16 -5.15 7.53
N LEU A 33 4.83 -6.45 7.50
CA LEU A 33 5.27 -7.41 8.52
C LEU A 33 6.79 -7.55 8.55
N PHE A 34 7.43 -7.55 7.37
CA PHE A 34 8.88 -7.64 7.25
C PHE A 34 9.57 -6.43 7.88
N ASP A 35 9.11 -5.23 7.54
CA ASP A 35 9.58 -3.98 8.14
C ASP A 35 9.40 -3.99 9.68
N PHE A 36 8.20 -4.31 10.17
CA PHE A 36 7.94 -4.34 11.61
C PHE A 36 8.83 -5.32 12.36
N ARG A 37 8.91 -6.58 11.90
CA ARG A 37 9.70 -7.60 12.60
C ARG A 37 11.19 -7.26 12.61
N LEU A 38 11.72 -6.72 11.52
CA LEU A 38 13.11 -6.26 11.49
C LEU A 38 13.40 -5.16 12.53
N HIS A 39 12.50 -4.19 12.69
CA HIS A 39 12.73 -3.05 13.59
C HIS A 39 12.34 -3.32 15.04
N ALA A 40 11.41 -4.25 15.29
CA ALA A 40 10.91 -4.57 16.63
C ALA A 40 11.64 -5.75 17.29
N GLU A 41 12.06 -6.76 16.52
CA GLU A 41 12.62 -8.02 17.05
C GLU A 41 14.15 -8.09 16.95
N PHE A 42 14.82 -7.01 16.48
CA PHE A 42 16.26 -7.02 16.27
C PHE A 42 17.05 -7.30 17.56
N ARG A 43 18.03 -8.18 17.42
CA ARG A 43 18.93 -8.60 18.49
C ARG A 43 20.38 -8.53 18.04
N PRO A 44 21.20 -7.62 18.59
CA PRO A 44 22.59 -7.44 18.17
C PRO A 44 23.44 -8.72 18.26
N ASP A 45 23.17 -9.56 19.26
CA ASP A 45 23.89 -10.81 19.50
C ASP A 45 23.56 -11.92 18.49
N GLN A 46 22.45 -11.80 17.76
CA GLN A 46 22.00 -12.78 16.77
C GLN A 46 22.16 -12.33 15.31
N GLY A 47 22.61 -11.09 15.10
CA GLY A 47 22.64 -10.46 13.78
C GLY A 47 21.25 -10.15 13.23
N ALA A 48 21.20 -9.64 12.00
CA ALA A 48 19.98 -9.06 11.44
C ALA A 48 18.94 -10.08 10.93
N LYS A 49 19.32 -11.35 10.70
CA LYS A 49 18.42 -12.45 10.27
C LYS A 49 17.45 -12.09 9.13
N ILE A 50 17.93 -11.31 8.16
CA ILE A 50 17.12 -10.68 7.11
C ILE A 50 16.34 -11.73 6.29
N LEU A 51 17.01 -12.76 5.78
CA LEU A 51 16.38 -13.73 4.89
C LEU A 51 15.54 -14.75 5.65
N GLU A 52 15.94 -15.08 6.88
CA GLU A 52 15.21 -15.96 7.79
C GLU A 52 13.87 -15.34 8.19
N THR A 53 13.90 -14.08 8.64
CA THR A 53 12.69 -13.31 8.99
C THR A 53 11.74 -13.24 7.81
N LEU A 54 12.26 -12.96 6.62
CA LEU A 54 11.45 -12.95 5.41
C LEU A 54 10.82 -14.32 5.11
N ALA A 55 11.59 -15.40 5.23
CA ALA A 55 11.10 -16.74 4.97
C ALA A 55 9.97 -17.14 5.95
N GLU A 56 10.07 -16.74 7.22
CA GLU A 56 9.02 -16.94 8.21
C GLU A 56 7.74 -16.18 7.86
N ILE A 57 7.84 -14.91 7.50
CA ILE A 57 6.68 -14.10 7.11
C ILE A 57 6.01 -14.66 5.87
N LYS A 58 6.78 -15.09 4.87
CA LYS A 58 6.24 -15.71 3.66
C LYS A 58 5.39 -16.95 3.97
N LYS A 59 5.73 -17.74 5.00
CA LYS A 59 4.91 -18.88 5.42
C LYS A 59 3.52 -18.47 5.93
N LEU A 60 3.38 -17.23 6.40
CA LEU A 60 2.12 -16.71 6.94
C LEU A 60 1.23 -16.11 5.85
N VAL A 61 1.81 -15.36 4.91
CA VAL A 61 1.03 -14.52 3.98
C VAL A 61 1.24 -14.80 2.49
N ALA A 62 2.30 -15.51 2.10
CA ALA A 62 2.58 -15.74 0.68
C ALA A 62 1.92 -17.04 0.19
N VAL A 63 0.95 -16.92 -0.71
CA VAL A 63 0.28 -18.06 -1.36
C VAL A 63 0.98 -18.51 -2.65
N VAL A 64 1.87 -17.68 -3.20
CA VAL A 64 2.70 -18.01 -4.36
C VAL A 64 4.16 -18.17 -3.92
N PRO A 65 4.80 -19.32 -4.17
CA PRO A 65 6.21 -19.52 -3.84
C PRO A 65 7.11 -18.50 -4.53
N SER A 66 8.09 -17.97 -3.80
CA SER A 66 9.13 -17.11 -4.35
C SER A 66 10.42 -17.88 -4.59
N PRO A 67 11.24 -17.51 -5.59
CA PRO A 67 12.53 -18.15 -5.80
C PRO A 67 13.46 -18.00 -4.58
N SER A 68 14.15 -19.07 -4.20
CA SER A 68 15.06 -19.09 -3.04
C SER A 68 16.28 -18.17 -3.17
N TRP A 69 16.65 -17.84 -4.41
CA TRP A 69 17.71 -16.89 -4.72
C TRP A 69 17.22 -15.42 -4.70
N GLY A 70 15.93 -15.17 -4.47
CA GLY A 70 15.39 -13.81 -4.37
C GLY A 70 16.04 -13.04 -3.22
N ARG A 71 16.41 -11.78 -3.49
CA ARG A 71 17.12 -10.90 -2.53
C ARG A 71 16.45 -9.54 -2.38
N PHE A 72 15.13 -9.45 -2.57
CA PHE A 72 14.40 -8.18 -2.55
C PHE A 72 14.70 -7.27 -1.35
N PRO A 73 14.94 -7.77 -0.10
CA PRO A 73 15.23 -6.88 1.01
C PRO A 73 16.42 -5.95 0.76
N HIS A 74 17.43 -6.41 0.02
CA HIS A 74 18.63 -5.63 -0.32
C HIS A 74 18.35 -4.51 -1.33
N ALA A 75 17.18 -4.49 -1.94
CA ALA A 75 16.71 -3.43 -2.82
C ALA A 75 15.51 -2.67 -2.22
N PHE A 76 15.18 -2.90 -0.94
CA PHE A 76 13.98 -2.33 -0.34
C PHE A 76 14.24 -0.92 0.20
N SER A 77 14.45 0.03 -0.71
CA SER A 77 14.88 1.39 -0.38
C SER A 77 13.91 2.16 0.52
N HIS A 78 12.62 1.82 0.53
CA HIS A 78 11.62 2.48 1.38
C HIS A 78 12.05 2.50 2.85
N ILE A 79 12.54 1.36 3.37
CA ILE A 79 12.87 1.18 4.78
C ILE A 79 14.36 1.31 5.09
N PHE A 80 15.24 1.19 4.09
CA PHE A 80 16.70 1.26 4.29
C PHE A 80 17.34 2.57 3.82
N ALA A 81 16.69 3.31 2.92
CA ALA A 81 17.21 4.54 2.34
C ALA A 81 16.11 5.60 2.14
N GLY A 82 14.99 5.45 2.84
CA GLY A 82 13.81 6.29 2.73
C GLY A 82 13.21 6.59 4.10
N GLY A 83 12.04 7.24 4.10
CA GLY A 83 11.35 7.67 5.33
C GLY A 83 10.40 6.64 5.94
N TYR A 84 10.44 5.37 5.52
CA TYR A 84 9.43 4.37 5.89
C TYR A 84 9.96 3.27 6.81
N ALA A 85 11.14 3.43 7.42
CA ALA A 85 11.65 2.49 8.41
C ALA A 85 10.68 2.36 9.59
N ALA A 86 10.28 1.13 9.95
CA ALA A 86 9.21 0.85 10.92
C ALA A 86 7.88 1.56 10.59
N GLY A 87 7.62 1.80 9.31
CA GLY A 87 6.55 2.64 8.81
C GLY A 87 5.95 2.17 7.49
N TYR A 88 6.40 1.08 6.87
CA TYR A 88 5.87 0.66 5.56
C TYR A 88 4.37 0.32 5.61
N TYR A 89 3.84 -0.06 6.78
CA TYR A 89 2.40 -0.26 6.99
C TYR A 89 1.57 1.00 6.69
N SER A 90 2.19 2.20 6.72
CA SER A 90 1.53 3.47 6.47
C SER A 90 0.79 3.52 5.14
N TYR A 91 1.23 2.75 4.14
CA TYR A 91 0.53 2.64 2.86
C TYR A 91 -0.86 2.04 3.02
N LEU A 92 -0.98 0.84 3.61
CA LEU A 92 -2.31 0.23 3.81
C LEU A 92 -3.13 0.97 4.85
N TRP A 93 -2.48 1.58 5.85
CA TRP A 93 -3.16 2.44 6.82
C TRP A 93 -3.82 3.64 6.13
N ALA A 94 -3.06 4.37 5.30
CA ALA A 94 -3.57 5.50 4.55
C ALA A 94 -4.57 5.09 3.46
N ASP A 95 -4.44 3.89 2.88
CA ASP A 95 -5.36 3.39 1.85
C ASP A 95 -6.78 3.17 2.42
N VAL A 96 -6.90 2.76 3.69
CA VAL A 96 -8.20 2.69 4.38
C VAL A 96 -8.82 4.08 4.51
N LEU A 97 -8.04 5.08 4.93
CA LEU A 97 -8.51 6.46 5.04
C LEU A 97 -8.90 7.05 3.66
N ALA A 98 -8.13 6.74 2.63
CA ALA A 98 -8.40 7.18 1.27
C ALA A 98 -9.66 6.54 0.69
N ALA A 99 -9.87 5.25 0.94
CA ALA A 99 -11.09 4.54 0.53
C ALA A 99 -12.32 5.11 1.22
N ASP A 100 -12.25 5.39 2.52
CA ASP A 100 -13.34 5.99 3.28
C ASP A 100 -13.64 7.43 2.81
N ALA A 101 -12.60 8.24 2.60
CA ALA A 101 -12.76 9.58 2.03
C ALA A 101 -13.39 9.56 0.63
N PHE A 102 -13.02 8.60 -0.22
CA PHE A 102 -13.61 8.44 -1.55
C PHE A 102 -15.06 7.95 -1.50
N SER A 103 -15.43 7.14 -0.49
CA SER A 103 -16.79 6.61 -0.34
C SER A 103 -17.84 7.73 -0.29
N ARG A 104 -17.51 8.86 0.34
CA ARG A 104 -18.36 10.05 0.37
C ARG A 104 -18.64 10.62 -1.03
N PHE A 105 -17.66 10.59 -1.94
CA PHE A 105 -17.89 10.96 -3.34
C PHE A 105 -18.76 9.93 -4.07
N GLU A 106 -18.64 8.65 -3.75
CA GLU A 106 -19.52 7.62 -4.33
C GLU A 106 -20.98 7.82 -3.88
N GLU A 107 -21.20 8.25 -2.64
CA GLU A 107 -22.52 8.51 -2.06
C GLU A 107 -23.15 9.83 -2.51
N GLU A 108 -22.37 10.93 -2.49
CA GLU A 108 -22.87 12.29 -2.77
C GLU A 108 -22.73 12.70 -4.25
N GLY A 109 -22.05 11.87 -5.05
CA GLY A 109 -21.78 12.07 -6.47
C GLY A 109 -20.31 12.35 -6.76
N ILE A 110 -19.72 11.60 -7.71
CA ILE A 110 -18.28 11.61 -8.00
C ILE A 110 -17.73 13.01 -8.32
N PHE A 111 -18.56 13.87 -8.92
CA PHE A 111 -18.20 15.25 -9.29
C PHE A 111 -18.90 16.31 -8.42
N ASN A 112 -19.33 15.94 -7.22
CA ASN A 112 -19.95 16.86 -6.27
C ASN A 112 -18.92 17.91 -5.82
N ARG A 113 -19.23 19.18 -6.10
CA ARG A 113 -18.35 20.30 -5.80
C ARG A 113 -18.24 20.58 -4.30
N GLU A 114 -19.31 20.36 -3.54
CA GLU A 114 -19.32 20.58 -2.09
C GLU A 114 -18.45 19.53 -1.38
N THR A 115 -18.57 18.26 -1.77
CA THR A 115 -17.68 17.19 -1.29
C THR A 115 -16.22 17.49 -1.64
N GLY A 116 -15.95 17.94 -2.87
CA GLY A 116 -14.63 18.36 -3.32
C GLY A 116 -14.04 19.52 -2.51
N GLN A 117 -14.85 20.55 -2.23
CA GLN A 117 -14.44 21.69 -1.41
C GLN A 117 -14.15 21.24 0.04
N SER A 118 -15.01 20.38 0.60
CA SER A 118 -14.79 19.79 1.92
C SER A 118 -13.48 19.00 1.99
N PHE A 119 -13.13 18.22 0.96
CA PHE A 119 -11.87 17.47 0.93
C PHE A 119 -10.65 18.42 0.92
N LEU A 120 -10.70 19.50 0.15
CA LEU A 120 -9.66 20.53 0.14
C LEU A 120 -9.49 21.20 1.51
N ASP A 121 -10.59 21.63 2.12
CA ASP A 121 -10.58 22.43 3.34
C ASP A 121 -10.19 21.63 4.59
N ASN A 122 -10.43 20.31 4.58
CA ASN A 122 -10.19 19.46 5.74
C ASN A 122 -8.98 18.54 5.62
N ILE A 123 -8.57 18.16 4.40
CA ILE A 123 -7.44 17.23 4.21
C ILE A 123 -6.26 17.93 3.52
N LEU A 124 -6.46 18.49 2.33
CA LEU A 124 -5.34 18.96 1.51
C LEU A 124 -4.70 20.26 2.01
N SER A 125 -5.48 21.16 2.62
CA SER A 125 -5.00 22.47 3.07
C SER A 125 -4.42 22.49 4.49
N ARG A 126 -4.61 21.43 5.28
CA ARG A 126 -4.24 21.40 6.70
C ARG A 126 -2.78 21.04 6.96
N GLY A 127 -2.14 20.28 6.07
CA GLY A 127 -0.78 19.78 6.31
C GLY A 127 -0.70 19.07 7.67
N GLY A 128 0.32 19.40 8.47
CA GLY A 128 0.45 18.91 9.85
C GLY A 128 0.04 19.94 10.92
N SER A 129 -0.85 20.89 10.60
CA SER A 129 -1.28 21.93 11.54
C SER A 129 -2.34 21.47 12.55
N GLU A 130 -2.98 20.34 12.29
CA GLU A 130 -3.96 19.67 13.13
C GLU A 130 -3.65 18.16 13.16
N GLU A 131 -4.16 17.44 14.16
CA GLU A 131 -4.01 15.98 14.26
C GLU A 131 -4.75 15.28 13.10
N PRO A 132 -4.12 14.31 12.42
CA PRO A 132 -4.75 13.51 11.36
C PRO A 132 -5.87 12.57 11.80
#